data_AF-A0A7Z0PSL9-F1
#
_entry.id   AF-A0A7Z0PSL9-F1
#
_cell.length_a   1.000
_cell.length_b   1.000
_cell.length_c   1.000
_cell.angle_alpha   90.00
_cell.angle_beta   90.00
_cell.angle_gamma   90.00
#
_symmetry.space_group_name_H-M   'P 1'
#
loop_
_entity.id
_entity.type
_entity.pdbx_description
1 polymer ?
#
loop_
_entity_poly.entity_id
_entity_poly.type
_entity_poly.pdbx_seq_one_letter_code
_entity_poly.pdbx_strand_id
1 'polypeptide(L)'
;MTGSTSAAPAPGAGSAAGAPLIVTEDPLLLDDLLRLCAAAGATPEVHPGPPGRRSAWEAAPLVLIGDDAARRVRGAPRRPGVVLVGRDQDDPGVWRHAVEIGADHVLVLPDGEQWLTDRIADVVEGVGRPALTVGVIGGRGGAGASTLACALAVTSARCGVRTLLVDADPLGGGLDVLLGGETTEGLRWPAFASSRGRLGGGALEESLPSLHSLRVLSW
;
A
#
# COMPACT_ATOMS: atom_id res chain seq x y z
N MET A 1 30.56 -41.90 1.51
CA MET A 1 30.53 -40.43 1.33
C MET A 1 29.20 -40.06 0.72
N THR A 2 28.20 -39.77 1.55
CA THR A 2 26.85 -39.35 1.14
C THR A 2 26.71 -37.87 1.47
N GLY A 3 26.67 -37.02 0.44
CA GLY A 3 26.50 -35.57 0.60
C GLY A 3 25.07 -35.24 0.99
N SER A 4 24.90 -34.54 2.12
CA SER A 4 23.63 -33.93 2.50
C SER A 4 23.52 -32.55 1.86
N THR A 5 22.60 -32.38 0.91
CA THR A 5 22.24 -31.06 0.38
C THR A 5 21.32 -30.38 1.39
N SER A 6 21.85 -29.39 2.11
CA SER A 6 21.04 -28.49 2.95
C SER A 6 20.22 -27.60 2.02
N ALA A 7 18.92 -27.87 1.91
CA ALA A 7 17.99 -26.99 1.22
C ALA A 7 17.89 -25.66 1.98
N ALA A 8 18.12 -24.56 1.27
CA ALA A 8 17.88 -23.21 1.78
C ALA A 8 16.38 -23.04 2.10
N PRO A 9 16.01 -22.32 3.17
CA PRO A 9 14.62 -22.07 3.48
C PRO A 9 14.01 -21.21 2.35
N ALA A 10 12.85 -21.64 1.87
CA ALA A 10 12.05 -20.87 0.92
C ALA A 10 11.80 -19.45 1.46
N PRO A 11 11.76 -18.42 0.60
CA PRO A 11 11.35 -17.08 1.04
C PRO A 11 9.99 -17.21 1.71
N GLY A 12 9.94 -16.79 2.98
CA GLY A 12 8.78 -16.98 3.83
C GLY A 12 7.53 -16.49 3.11
N ALA A 13 6.54 -17.38 3.00
CA ALA A 13 5.18 -17.01 2.68
C ALA A 13 4.80 -15.84 3.60
N GLY A 14 4.74 -14.64 3.04
CA GLY A 14 4.11 -13.52 3.72
C GLY A 14 2.78 -14.03 4.20
N SER A 15 2.50 -13.87 5.50
CA SER A 15 1.19 -14.09 6.11
C SER A 15 0.14 -13.72 5.07
N ALA A 16 -0.61 -14.70 4.55
CA ALA A 16 -1.57 -14.49 3.48
C ALA A 16 -2.51 -13.37 3.93
N ALA A 17 -2.24 -12.14 3.47
CA ALA A 17 -3.13 -11.03 3.67
C ALA A 17 -4.43 -11.50 3.03
N GLY A 18 -5.52 -11.49 3.80
CA GLY A 18 -6.80 -12.00 3.31
C GLY A 18 -7.17 -11.34 1.97
N ALA A 19 -7.95 -12.03 1.14
CA ALA A 19 -8.51 -11.39 -0.04
C ALA A 19 -9.50 -10.28 0.40
N PRO A 20 -9.65 -9.19 -0.38
CA PRO A 20 -10.77 -8.29 -0.20
C PRO A 20 -12.09 -9.06 -0.27
N LEU A 21 -13.05 -8.71 0.58
CA LEU A 21 -14.37 -9.33 0.62
C LEU A 21 -15.37 -8.43 -0.10
N ILE A 22 -16.12 -8.95 -1.07
CA ILE A 22 -17.22 -8.26 -1.74
C ILE A 22 -18.55 -8.87 -1.28
N VAL A 23 -19.48 -8.00 -0.86
CA VAL A 23 -20.84 -8.38 -0.47
C VAL A 23 -21.87 -7.59 -1.28
N THR A 24 -22.44 -8.18 -2.32
CA THR A 24 -23.52 -7.58 -3.15
C THR A 24 -24.28 -8.66 -3.92
N GLU A 25 -25.58 -8.45 -4.14
CA GLU A 25 -26.44 -9.22 -5.04
C GLU A 25 -26.63 -8.52 -6.39
N ASP A 26 -26.25 -7.25 -6.55
CA ASP A 26 -26.34 -6.52 -7.81
C ASP A 26 -25.23 -7.00 -8.78
N PRO A 27 -25.57 -7.69 -9.89
CA PRO A 27 -24.57 -8.22 -10.81
C PRO A 27 -23.79 -7.10 -11.53
N LEU A 28 -24.39 -5.93 -11.75
CA LEU A 28 -23.70 -4.82 -12.41
C LEU A 28 -22.66 -4.20 -11.50
N LEU A 29 -23.03 -3.99 -10.22
CA LEU A 29 -22.07 -3.51 -9.22
C LEU A 29 -20.97 -4.55 -8.98
N LEU A 30 -21.31 -5.83 -8.93
CA LEU A 30 -20.34 -6.91 -8.78
C LEU A 30 -19.31 -6.90 -9.92
N ASP A 31 -19.76 -6.79 -11.18
CA ASP A 31 -18.86 -6.73 -12.34
C ASP A 31 -17.89 -5.54 -12.26
N ASP A 32 -18.37 -4.37 -11.85
CA ASP A 32 -17.53 -3.19 -11.64
C ASP A 32 -16.52 -3.40 -10.51
N LEU A 33 -16.94 -3.92 -9.36
CA LEU A 33 -16.04 -4.20 -8.24
C LEU A 33 -14.99 -5.25 -8.58
N LEU A 34 -15.35 -6.29 -9.34
CA LEU A 34 -14.42 -7.29 -9.84
C LEU A 34 -13.41 -6.69 -10.82
N ARG A 35 -13.86 -5.81 -11.73
CA ARG A 35 -12.99 -5.07 -12.65
C ARG A 35 -11.98 -4.22 -11.89
N LEU A 36 -12.41 -3.48 -10.86
CA LEU A 36 -11.52 -2.64 -10.05
C LEU A 36 -10.54 -3.47 -9.22
N CYS A 37 -10.99 -4.60 -8.66
CA CYS A 37 -10.11 -5.54 -7.97
C CYS A 37 -9.04 -6.10 -8.91
N ALA A 38 -9.43 -6.52 -10.11
CA ALA A 38 -8.49 -7.02 -11.11
C ALA A 38 -7.47 -5.96 -11.54
N ALA A 39 -7.92 -4.70 -11.73
CA ALA A 39 -7.04 -3.58 -12.03
C ALA A 39 -6.00 -3.31 -10.93
N ALA A 40 -6.39 -3.53 -9.66
CA ALA A 40 -5.51 -3.43 -8.50
C ALA A 40 -4.70 -4.70 -8.19
N GLY A 41 -4.81 -5.75 -9.01
CA GLY A 41 -4.11 -7.03 -8.80
C GLY A 41 -4.67 -7.88 -7.64
N ALA A 42 -5.92 -7.63 -7.23
CA ALA A 42 -6.60 -8.37 -6.17
C ALA A 42 -7.56 -9.42 -6.73
N THR A 43 -7.63 -10.59 -6.07
CA THR A 43 -8.70 -11.58 -6.31
C THR A 43 -9.60 -11.61 -5.08
N PRO A 44 -10.80 -11.01 -5.12
CA PRO A 44 -11.67 -10.89 -3.96
C PRO A 44 -12.45 -12.18 -3.68
N GLU A 45 -12.84 -12.38 -2.42
CA GLU A 45 -13.87 -13.34 -2.04
C GLU A 45 -15.24 -12.68 -2.22
N VAL A 46 -16.16 -13.32 -2.96
CA VAL A 46 -17.48 -12.76 -3.29
C VAL A 46 -18.57 -13.51 -2.54
N HIS A 47 -19.47 -12.76 -1.90
CA HIS A 47 -20.66 -13.29 -1.24
C HIS A 47 -21.91 -12.50 -1.64
N PRO A 48 -23.01 -13.16 -2.04
CA PRO A 48 -24.29 -12.47 -2.30
C PRO A 48 -24.99 -12.01 -1.01
N GLY A 49 -24.41 -12.19 0.17
CA GLY A 49 -24.99 -11.81 1.45
C GLY A 49 -23.96 -11.86 2.57
N PRO A 50 -24.34 -11.61 3.83
CA PRO A 50 -23.40 -11.69 4.95
C PRO A 50 -22.70 -13.05 4.92
N PRO A 51 -21.35 -13.10 5.01
CA PRO A 51 -20.65 -14.37 4.93
C PRO A 51 -21.10 -15.27 6.07
N GLY A 52 -21.46 -16.52 5.75
CA GLY A 52 -21.86 -17.52 6.75
C GLY A 52 -20.75 -17.89 7.75
N ARG A 53 -19.50 -17.47 7.48
CA ARG A 53 -18.35 -17.63 8.36
C ARG A 53 -17.86 -16.27 8.83
N ARG A 54 -17.98 -16.02 10.14
CA ARG A 54 -17.42 -14.84 10.83
C ARG A 54 -15.92 -14.62 10.55
N SER A 55 -15.20 -15.71 10.27
CA SER A 55 -13.77 -15.69 9.94
C SER A 55 -13.43 -14.92 8.66
N ALA A 56 -14.28 -14.95 7.62
CA ALA A 56 -14.00 -14.25 6.36
C ALA A 56 -14.10 -12.73 6.55
N TRP A 57 -15.14 -12.28 7.27
CA TRP A 57 -15.32 -10.87 7.62
C TRP A 57 -14.17 -10.31 8.46
N GLU A 58 -13.69 -11.08 9.45
CA GLU A 58 -12.61 -10.64 10.34
C GLU A 58 -11.23 -10.74 9.66
N ALA A 59 -11.00 -11.71 8.77
CA ALA A 59 -9.72 -11.90 8.09
C ALA A 59 -9.53 -11.01 6.85
N ALA A 60 -10.61 -10.60 6.19
CA ALA A 60 -10.52 -9.75 5.00
C ALA A 60 -9.85 -8.41 5.35
N PRO A 61 -8.82 -7.93 4.66
CA PRO A 61 -8.20 -6.64 4.96
C PRO A 61 -9.03 -5.45 4.46
N LEU A 62 -9.98 -5.69 3.55
CA LEU A 62 -10.96 -4.73 3.03
C LEU A 62 -12.29 -5.44 2.80
N VAL A 63 -13.40 -4.79 3.14
CA VAL A 63 -14.76 -5.28 2.91
C VAL A 63 -15.55 -4.24 2.11
N LEU A 64 -15.98 -4.63 0.91
CA LEU A 64 -16.75 -3.83 -0.02
C LEU A 64 -18.20 -4.31 0.02
N ILE A 65 -19.12 -3.42 0.34
CA ILE A 65 -20.54 -3.75 0.56
C ILE A 65 -21.35 -2.96 -0.46
N GLY A 66 -22.15 -3.64 -1.26
CA GLY A 66 -23.14 -2.99 -2.12
C GLY A 66 -24.26 -2.36 -1.29
N ASP A 67 -24.77 -1.21 -1.75
CA ASP A 67 -25.94 -0.55 -1.17
C ASP A 67 -27.15 -1.49 -1.03
N ASP A 68 -27.34 -2.38 -2.00
CA ASP A 68 -28.32 -3.46 -2.04
C ASP A 68 -28.18 -4.47 -0.88
N ALA A 69 -26.95 -4.74 -0.44
CA ALA A 69 -26.65 -5.72 0.61
C ALA A 69 -26.48 -5.10 2.01
N ALA A 70 -26.40 -3.76 2.11
CA ALA A 70 -26.11 -3.04 3.35
C ALA A 70 -27.06 -3.40 4.50
N ARG A 71 -28.35 -3.64 4.21
CA ARG A 71 -29.34 -4.04 5.23
C ARG A 71 -29.10 -5.44 5.78
N ARG A 72 -28.55 -6.36 4.97
CA ARG A 72 -28.35 -7.76 5.37
C ARG A 72 -27.12 -7.96 6.24
N VAL A 73 -26.16 -7.05 6.17
CA VAL A 73 -24.95 -7.05 7.01
C VAL A 73 -25.11 -6.21 8.28
N ARG A 74 -26.31 -5.71 8.58
CA ARG A 74 -26.63 -5.05 9.85
C ARG A 74 -26.34 -6.03 11.01
N GLY A 75 -25.44 -5.63 11.91
CA GLY A 75 -25.00 -6.45 13.05
C GLY A 75 -23.71 -7.24 12.81
N ALA A 76 -23.08 -7.12 11.64
CA ALA A 76 -21.71 -7.58 11.45
C ALA A 76 -20.75 -6.86 12.43
N PRO A 77 -19.67 -7.52 12.89
CA PRO A 77 -18.71 -6.89 13.80
C PRO A 77 -18.10 -5.63 13.19
N ARG A 78 -18.12 -4.51 13.92
CA ARG A 78 -17.47 -3.28 13.46
C ARG A 78 -15.96 -3.47 13.38
N ARG A 79 -15.39 -2.95 12.30
CA ARG A 79 -13.96 -3.03 12.00
C ARG A 79 -13.57 -1.93 11.01
N PRO A 80 -12.29 -1.54 10.96
CA PRO A 80 -11.79 -0.68 9.88
C PRO A 80 -11.74 -1.46 8.54
N GLY A 81 -11.65 -0.71 7.45
CA GLY A 81 -11.64 -1.22 6.09
C GLY A 81 -13.02 -1.63 5.59
N VAL A 82 -14.11 -1.02 6.06
CA VAL A 82 -15.45 -1.27 5.52
C VAL A 82 -15.88 -0.12 4.61
N VAL A 83 -16.22 -0.43 3.37
CA VAL A 83 -16.61 0.56 2.35
C VAL A 83 -17.98 0.20 1.80
N LEU A 84 -18.93 1.13 1.89
CA LEU A 84 -20.22 1.01 1.22
C LEU A 84 -20.10 1.58 -0.19
N VAL A 85 -20.53 0.82 -1.20
CA VAL A 85 -20.46 1.20 -2.61
C VAL A 85 -21.86 1.14 -3.20
N GLY A 86 -22.30 2.22 -3.81
CA GLY A 86 -23.56 2.29 -4.54
C GLY A 86 -23.39 2.82 -5.95
N ARG A 87 -24.50 2.90 -6.67
CA ARG A 87 -24.56 3.52 -8.02
C ARG A 87 -25.43 4.78 -8.08
N ASP A 88 -26.21 5.03 -7.04
CA ASP A 88 -27.13 6.17 -6.96
C ASP A 88 -26.74 7.10 -5.79
N GLN A 89 -26.50 8.37 -6.11
CA GLN A 89 -26.08 9.39 -5.13
C GLN A 89 -27.28 9.99 -4.39
N ASP A 90 -28.49 9.80 -4.91
CA ASP A 90 -29.71 10.51 -4.47
C ASP A 90 -30.51 9.74 -3.41
N ASP A 91 -30.12 8.52 -3.02
CA ASP A 91 -30.76 7.78 -1.93
C ASP A 91 -30.23 8.25 -0.54
N PRO A 92 -31.03 9.00 0.24
CA PRO A 92 -30.61 9.47 1.56
C PRO A 92 -30.43 8.31 2.56
N GLY A 93 -30.97 7.13 2.25
CA GLY A 93 -30.83 5.91 3.04
C GLY A 93 -29.41 5.37 3.06
N VAL A 94 -28.60 5.62 2.02
CA VAL A 94 -27.23 5.10 1.87
C VAL A 94 -26.34 5.57 3.02
N TRP A 95 -26.38 6.86 3.36
CA TRP A 95 -25.60 7.42 4.47
C TRP A 95 -26.01 6.84 5.82
N ARG A 96 -27.31 6.61 6.04
CA ARG A 96 -27.80 5.97 7.27
C ARG A 96 -27.31 4.53 7.37
N HIS A 97 -27.40 3.78 6.28
CA HIS A 97 -26.93 2.40 6.21
C HIS A 97 -25.43 2.30 6.49
N ALA A 98 -24.63 3.21 5.93
CA ALA A 98 -23.19 3.30 6.16
C ALA A 98 -22.86 3.44 7.66
N VAL A 99 -23.55 4.34 8.38
CA VAL A 99 -23.34 4.54 9.82
C VAL A 99 -23.75 3.29 10.63
N GLU A 100 -24.84 2.64 10.25
CA GLU A 100 -25.34 1.45 10.95
C GLU A 100 -24.37 0.27 10.84
N ILE A 101 -23.77 0.06 9.67
CA ILE A 101 -22.78 -1.00 9.43
C ILE A 101 -21.36 -0.59 9.87
N GLY A 102 -21.14 0.70 10.19
CA GLY A 102 -19.84 1.24 10.58
C GLY A 102 -18.86 1.31 9.40
N ALA A 103 -19.35 1.67 8.21
CA ALA A 103 -18.51 1.91 7.05
C ALA A 103 -17.62 3.14 7.29
N ASP A 104 -16.34 3.02 6.95
CA ASP A 104 -15.38 4.12 6.99
C ASP A 104 -15.62 5.10 5.85
N HIS A 105 -16.11 4.58 4.71
CA HIS A 105 -16.32 5.34 3.49
C HIS A 105 -17.60 4.90 2.76
N VAL A 106 -18.21 5.87 2.08
CA VAL A 106 -19.31 5.66 1.13
C VAL A 106 -18.83 6.15 -0.23
N LEU A 107 -18.94 5.32 -1.25
CA LEU A 107 -18.55 5.64 -2.61
C LEU A 107 -19.71 5.41 -3.56
N VAL A 108 -19.75 6.22 -4.62
CA VAL A 108 -20.66 6.01 -5.74
C VAL A 108 -19.84 5.82 -7.01
N LEU A 109 -20.13 4.76 -7.76
CA LEU A 109 -19.49 4.51 -9.04
C LEU A 109 -20.26 5.20 -10.17
N PRO A 110 -19.56 5.76 -11.19
CA PRO A 110 -18.12 5.61 -11.46
C PRO A 110 -17.20 6.62 -10.74
N ASP A 111 -17.74 7.64 -10.07
CA ASP A 111 -16.95 8.75 -9.50
C ASP A 111 -15.87 8.29 -8.49
N GLY A 112 -16.15 7.24 -7.73
CA GLY A 112 -15.26 6.65 -6.72
C GLY A 112 -14.27 5.60 -7.22
N GLU A 113 -14.24 5.27 -8.52
CA GLU A 113 -13.42 4.16 -9.05
C GLU A 113 -11.93 4.28 -8.73
N GLN A 114 -11.36 5.48 -8.93
CA GLN A 114 -9.94 5.72 -8.72
C GLN A 114 -9.56 5.52 -7.24
N TRP A 115 -10.35 6.11 -6.34
CA TRP A 115 -10.13 5.97 -4.90
C TRP A 115 -10.23 4.50 -4.47
N LEU A 116 -11.21 3.77 -4.99
CA LEU A 116 -11.43 2.37 -4.64
C LEU A 116 -10.28 1.49 -5.16
N THR A 117 -9.83 1.72 -6.38
CA THR A 117 -8.69 1.01 -6.98
C THR A 117 -7.42 1.23 -6.17
N ASP A 118 -7.12 2.49 -5.81
CA ASP A 118 -5.95 2.84 -4.99
C ASP A 118 -6.04 2.17 -3.60
N ARG A 119 -7.24 2.16 -3.00
CA ARG A 119 -7.47 1.54 -1.68
C ARG A 119 -7.33 0.02 -1.70
N ILE A 120 -7.78 -0.64 -2.76
CA ILE A 120 -7.58 -2.08 -2.95
C ILE A 120 -6.09 -2.38 -3.12
N ALA A 121 -5.38 -1.59 -3.93
CA ALA A 121 -3.95 -1.74 -4.14
C ALA A 121 -3.14 -1.58 -2.84
N ASP A 122 -3.49 -0.62 -1.98
CA ASP A 122 -2.89 -0.45 -0.65
C ASP A 122 -3.04 -1.69 0.23
N VAL A 123 -4.21 -2.31 0.16
CA VAL A 123 -4.53 -3.48 0.96
C VAL A 123 -3.81 -4.73 0.44
N VAL A 124 -3.69 -4.87 -0.89
CA VAL A 124 -2.93 -5.96 -1.54
C VAL A 124 -1.44 -5.84 -1.27
N GLU A 125 -0.87 -4.63 -1.33
CA GLU A 125 0.52 -4.39 -0.96
C GLU A 125 0.74 -4.65 0.54
N GLY A 126 -0.29 -4.35 1.35
CA GLY A 126 -0.31 -4.59 2.78
C GLY A 126 0.60 -3.65 3.56
N VAL A 127 0.50 -3.72 4.88
CA VAL A 127 1.49 -3.08 5.76
C VAL A 127 2.67 -4.03 5.88
N GLY A 128 3.72 -3.80 5.08
CA GLY A 128 5.01 -4.45 5.28
C GLY A 128 5.48 -4.29 6.72
N ARG A 129 6.41 -5.14 7.17
CA ARG A 129 7.02 -4.97 8.50
C ARG A 129 7.61 -3.57 8.60
N PRO A 130 7.31 -2.78 9.65
CA PRO A 130 7.88 -1.46 9.82
C PRO A 130 9.41 -1.54 9.72
N ALA A 131 10.00 -0.67 8.90
CA ALA A 131 11.45 -0.52 8.84
C ALA A 131 11.93 0.37 10.00
N LEU A 132 13.17 0.17 10.45
CA LEU A 132 13.83 1.13 11.33
C LEU A 132 14.07 2.43 10.54
N THR A 133 13.40 3.51 10.94
CA THR A 133 13.59 4.83 10.32
C THR A 133 14.45 5.71 11.21
N VAL A 134 15.57 6.21 10.65
CA VAL A 134 16.48 7.12 11.35
C VAL A 134 16.47 8.47 10.64
N GLY A 135 16.02 9.51 11.34
CA GLY A 135 16.12 10.90 10.88
C GLY A 135 17.41 11.55 11.37
N VAL A 136 18.18 12.15 10.46
CA VAL A 136 19.40 12.89 10.80
C VAL A 136 19.19 14.36 10.49
N ILE A 137 19.18 15.20 11.53
CA ILE A 137 18.96 16.64 11.41
C ILE A 137 20.19 17.38 11.94
N GLY A 138 20.77 18.25 11.11
CA GLY A 138 21.90 19.09 11.52
C GLY A 138 21.43 20.29 12.34
N GLY A 139 22.11 20.59 13.45
CA GLY A 139 21.83 21.81 14.22
C GLY A 139 22.25 23.11 13.51
N ARG A 140 23.05 23.01 12.44
CA ARG A 140 23.48 24.09 11.57
C ARG A 140 23.94 23.55 10.21
N GLY A 141 24.08 24.43 9.23
CA GLY A 141 24.75 24.11 7.97
C GLY A 141 26.18 23.60 8.20
N GLY A 142 26.56 22.55 7.46
CA GLY A 142 27.90 21.94 7.59
C GLY A 142 28.12 21.12 8.86
N ALA A 143 27.08 20.83 9.66
CA ALA A 143 27.21 19.96 10.85
C ALA A 143 27.48 18.48 10.52
N GLY A 144 27.48 18.09 9.24
CA GLY A 144 27.73 16.72 8.80
C GLY A 144 26.50 15.81 8.82
N ALA A 145 25.29 16.36 8.87
CA ALA A 145 24.05 15.56 8.84
C ALA A 145 23.96 14.66 7.61
N SER A 146 24.17 15.22 6.42
CA SER A 146 24.20 14.47 5.15
C SER A 146 25.27 13.39 5.14
N THR A 147 26.48 13.71 5.61
CA THR A 147 27.60 12.76 5.72
C THR A 147 27.27 11.61 6.68
N LEU A 148 26.69 11.91 7.84
CA LEU A 148 26.28 10.90 8.83
C LEU A 148 25.16 10.01 8.27
N ALA A 149 24.16 10.59 7.60
CA ALA A 149 23.10 9.83 6.95
C ALA A 149 23.64 8.86 5.89
N CYS A 150 24.54 9.32 5.01
CA CYS A 150 25.22 8.47 4.03
C CYS A 150 26.04 7.36 4.71
N ALA A 151 26.78 7.69 5.77
CA ALA A 151 27.59 6.71 6.49
C ALA A 151 26.73 5.61 7.15
N LEU A 152 25.62 5.98 7.78
CA LEU A 152 24.65 5.03 8.35
C LEU A 152 24.06 4.12 7.26
N ALA A 153 23.63 4.70 6.13
CA ALA A 153 23.02 3.96 5.04
C ALA A 153 24.01 2.96 4.40
N VAL A 154 25.23 3.41 4.07
CA VAL A 154 26.27 2.54 3.50
C VAL A 154 26.67 1.43 4.47
N THR A 155 26.77 1.73 5.76
CA THR A 155 27.10 0.72 6.78
C THR A 155 25.99 -0.32 6.90
N SER A 156 24.72 0.12 6.95
CA SER A 156 23.55 -0.75 6.98
C SER A 156 23.49 -1.68 5.76
N ALA A 157 23.69 -1.12 4.56
CA ALA A 157 23.72 -1.89 3.31
C ALA A 157 24.86 -2.93 3.30
N ARG A 158 26.05 -2.57 3.79
CA ARG A 158 27.19 -3.50 3.91
C ARG A 158 26.93 -4.63 4.91
N CYS A 159 26.09 -4.39 5.93
CA CYS A 159 25.63 -5.43 6.85
C CYS A 159 24.52 -6.32 6.25
N GLY A 160 24.16 -6.16 4.97
CA GLY A 160 23.15 -6.95 4.29
C GLY A 160 21.71 -6.53 4.60
N VAL A 161 21.51 -5.36 5.20
CA VAL A 161 20.17 -4.81 5.47
C VAL A 161 19.67 -4.06 4.25
N ARG A 162 18.46 -4.40 3.78
CA ARG A 162 17.78 -3.63 2.72
C ARG A 162 17.62 -2.18 3.17
N THR A 163 18.28 -1.26 2.48
CA THR A 163 18.46 0.13 2.93
C THR A 163 18.02 1.11 1.84
N LEU A 164 17.23 2.10 2.24
CA LEU A 164 16.80 3.23 1.43
C LEU A 164 17.27 4.52 2.11
N LEU A 165 17.97 5.38 1.39
CA LEU A 165 18.37 6.71 1.85
C LEU A 165 17.51 7.77 1.16
N VAL A 166 16.93 8.66 1.95
CA VAL A 166 16.04 9.72 1.47
C VAL A 166 16.63 11.07 1.83
N ASP A 167 16.88 11.91 0.83
CA ASP A 167 17.16 13.33 1.01
C ASP A 167 15.84 14.07 1.21
N ALA A 168 15.67 14.75 2.34
CA ALA A 168 14.48 15.53 2.63
C ALA A 168 14.71 17.04 2.50
N ASP A 169 15.86 17.48 2.00
CA ASP A 169 16.25 18.89 1.88
C ASP A 169 16.21 19.39 0.42
N PRO A 170 15.14 20.07 -0.02
CA PRO A 170 15.04 20.62 -1.38
C PRO A 170 16.06 21.70 -1.72
N LEU A 171 16.76 22.24 -0.72
CA LEU A 171 17.76 23.28 -0.90
C LEU A 171 19.19 22.70 -0.86
N GLY A 172 19.32 21.39 -0.62
CA GLY A 172 20.58 20.67 -0.58
C GLY A 172 21.16 20.40 -1.98
N GLY A 173 22.41 19.95 -2.01
CA GLY A 173 23.09 19.56 -3.25
C GLY A 173 22.81 18.12 -3.71
N GLY A 174 21.89 17.40 -3.05
CA GLY A 174 21.60 15.99 -3.29
C GLY A 174 22.55 15.03 -2.55
N LEU A 175 21.97 14.05 -1.84
CA LEU A 175 22.73 12.97 -1.19
C LEU A 175 23.40 12.02 -2.19
N ASP A 176 22.86 11.92 -3.40
CA ASP A 176 23.45 11.11 -4.48
C ASP A 176 24.79 11.66 -4.96
N VAL A 177 24.97 12.98 -5.02
CA VAL A 177 26.27 13.61 -5.33
C VAL A 177 27.32 13.24 -4.28
N LEU A 178 26.95 13.23 -2.99
CA LEU A 178 27.86 12.79 -1.91
C LEU A 178 28.24 11.32 -2.02
N LEU A 179 27.39 10.51 -2.64
CA LEU A 179 27.65 9.10 -2.93
C LEU A 179 28.31 8.90 -4.29
N GLY A 180 28.55 9.94 -5.09
CA GLY A 180 29.12 9.81 -6.45
C GLY A 180 28.17 9.11 -7.43
N GLY A 181 26.87 9.28 -7.23
CA GLY A 181 25.79 8.62 -7.98
C GLY A 181 24.95 9.55 -8.85
N GLU A 182 25.40 10.79 -9.07
CA GLU A 182 24.69 11.82 -9.83
C GLU A 182 24.45 11.47 -11.30
N THR A 183 25.23 10.53 -11.84
CA THR A 183 25.06 9.99 -13.20
C THR A 183 24.37 8.62 -13.24
N THR A 184 23.97 8.09 -12.09
CA THR A 184 23.34 6.77 -12.00
C THR A 184 21.88 6.85 -12.42
N GLU A 185 21.46 5.93 -13.29
CA GLU A 185 20.09 5.86 -13.80
C GLU A 185 19.06 5.62 -12.68
N GLY A 186 17.91 6.27 -12.82
CA GLY A 186 16.74 6.14 -11.94
C GLY A 186 16.09 7.50 -11.65
N LEU A 187 14.94 7.46 -10.97
CA LEU A 187 14.14 8.63 -10.67
C LEU A 187 14.62 9.37 -9.40
N ARG A 188 14.48 10.70 -9.43
CA ARG A 188 14.78 11.65 -8.33
C ARG A 188 13.52 12.42 -7.94
N TRP A 189 13.57 13.20 -6.86
CA TRP A 189 12.41 13.97 -6.39
C TRP A 189 11.69 14.80 -7.46
N PRO A 190 12.37 15.51 -8.38
CA PRO A 190 11.69 16.28 -9.43
C PRO A 190 10.76 15.43 -10.32
N ALA A 191 11.12 14.17 -10.58
CA ALA A 191 10.28 13.24 -11.34
C ALA A 191 9.00 12.85 -10.57
N PHE A 192 9.09 12.71 -9.24
CA PHE A 192 7.93 12.39 -8.41
C PHE A 192 7.08 13.61 -8.06
N ALA A 193 7.69 14.78 -7.87
CA ALA A 193 6.98 16.02 -7.56
C ALA A 193 6.01 16.44 -8.68
N SER A 194 6.30 16.03 -9.92
CA SER A 194 5.43 16.24 -11.08
C SER A 194 4.45 15.10 -11.33
N SER A 195 4.62 13.95 -10.67
CA SER A 195 3.74 12.79 -10.80
C SER A 195 2.46 12.97 -9.98
N ARG A 196 1.35 12.38 -10.46
CA ARG A 196 0.09 12.30 -9.74
C ARG A 196 -0.32 10.84 -9.59
N GLY A 197 -0.99 10.53 -8.49
CA GLY A 197 -1.52 9.20 -8.21
C GLY A 197 -0.69 8.40 -7.21
N ARG A 198 -1.12 7.16 -6.97
CA ARG A 198 -0.50 6.23 -6.05
C ARG A 198 0.77 5.62 -6.64
N LEU A 199 1.85 5.58 -5.86
CA LEU A 199 3.07 4.84 -6.19
C LEU A 199 3.30 3.78 -5.13
N GLY A 200 3.30 2.51 -5.53
CA GLY A 200 3.60 1.40 -4.62
C GLY A 200 5.04 1.46 -4.13
N GLY A 201 5.29 1.03 -2.89
CA GLY A 201 6.60 1.07 -2.25
C GLY A 201 7.65 0.24 -3.01
N GLY A 202 7.26 -0.91 -3.53
CA GLY A 202 8.12 -1.73 -4.40
C GLY A 202 8.52 -1.01 -5.70
N ALA A 203 7.52 -0.45 -6.40
CA ALA A 203 7.74 0.31 -7.64
C ALA A 203 8.57 1.58 -7.40
N LEU A 204 8.32 2.29 -6.29
CA LEU A 204 9.14 3.40 -5.85
C LEU A 204 10.59 2.94 -5.72
N GLU A 205 10.88 1.95 -4.87
CA GLU A 205 12.24 1.47 -4.63
C GLU A 205 12.97 1.01 -5.90
N GLU A 206 12.29 0.26 -6.77
CA GLU A 206 12.85 -0.24 -8.03
C GLU A 206 13.21 0.89 -8.99
N SER A 207 12.43 1.97 -9.00
CA SER A 207 12.64 3.14 -9.85
C SER A 207 13.80 4.03 -9.40
N LEU A 208 14.28 3.90 -8.16
CA LEU A 208 15.34 4.74 -7.62
C LEU A 208 16.73 4.26 -8.04
N PRO A 209 17.71 5.18 -8.17
CA PRO A 209 19.11 4.83 -8.35
C PRO A 209 19.63 3.88 -7.27
N SER A 210 20.35 2.86 -7.72
CA SER A 210 20.98 1.84 -6.87
C SER A 210 22.48 2.09 -6.77
N LEU A 211 22.97 2.39 -5.58
CA LEU A 211 24.35 2.78 -5.28
C LEU A 211 24.81 2.04 -4.04
N HIS A 212 26.01 1.46 -4.02
CA HIS A 212 26.56 0.84 -2.79
C HIS A 212 25.61 -0.18 -2.11
N SER A 213 24.82 -0.92 -2.89
CA SER A 213 23.79 -1.85 -2.40
C SER A 213 22.65 -1.21 -1.61
N LEU A 214 22.39 0.09 -1.79
CA LEU A 214 21.24 0.82 -1.27
C LEU A 214 20.52 1.60 -2.38
N ARG A 215 19.27 1.99 -2.10
CA ARG A 215 18.45 2.82 -2.99
C ARG A 215 18.41 4.25 -2.49
N VAL A 216 18.54 5.23 -3.39
CA VAL A 216 18.65 6.64 -3.00
C VAL A 216 17.55 7.48 -3.67
N LEU A 217 16.73 8.14 -2.86
CA LEU A 217 15.83 9.20 -3.31
C LEU A 217 16.45 10.55 -2.93
N SER A 218 16.92 11.28 -3.93
CA SER A 218 17.66 12.55 -3.79
C SER A 218 16.99 13.65 -4.62
N TRP A 219 17.31 14.91 -4.33
CA TRP A 219 16.85 16.07 -5.09
C TRP A 219 17.56 16.23 -6.43
#